data_AF-A0A835Y833-F1
#
_entry.id   AF-A0A835Y833-F1
#
_cell.length_a   1.000
_cell.length_b   1.000
_cell.length_c   1.000
_cell.angle_alpha   90.00
_cell.angle_beta   90.00
_cell.angle_gamma   90.00
#
_symmetry.space_group_name_H-M   'P 1'
#
loop_
_entity.id
_entity.type
_entity.pdbx_description
1 polymer ?
#
loop_
_entity_poly.entity_id
_entity_poly.type
_entity_poly.pdbx_seq_one_letter_code
_entity_poly.pdbx_strand_id
1 'polypeptide(L)'
;MWTSLRFLLTAALLIAFVNANPTLPAPLNATGACGVNCAEHGTCNPETRICDCPLLLNGPDCSIRVQDPVAVCAQFSHLPHTCEATNRTLCLNRCHEQGWCEGGFCHCKPGFYGADCALSVGPDGLPKLLAGQGYRERKRGVKVYVYELPPVTNSWVYIRRIDRPLVPILMQRFLSSGVRTVNGDEADYYFIPFVQRSRSHTHKNLAATIAYIRKHWPWWDRHGGGHKHLLVATNDLGRRALVSEVLALTENVTFLTHWGLHRNHTVTGWHESHRPGKDIVMPPVINPDEPIVYSPLHSGLKKEKPRVGQLFFAGRICGDGEAPVNGSCGSSRHDYSAGTRQRVAKHHWNRTGFNISTHTTAYTHGLQTHKFCLAPTGGGYGKRSVLALIMGCVPVTVTDHVYQPFQPEINWSDFSVHVPEADIPRMHDILAAINFTDYIYLQAGARCAAQHLYYSTTFGEVMGEDGRFDAFETLMEILRMRKQYPGVPPERYMKADSRFADFVTCDQRINGVKVPLCTQNRLVRGREWKHCRELYPGVPMRYMDMFYSWPGGAVCGANRRVATCPRSWA
;
A
#
# COMPACT_ATOMS: atom_id res chain seq x y z
N MET A 1 11.02 17.27 -64.15
CA MET A 1 11.27 15.98 -64.85
C MET A 1 12.62 15.50 -64.32
N TRP A 2 12.80 14.46 -63.51
CA TRP A 2 12.20 13.13 -63.40
C TRP A 2 12.17 12.76 -61.89
N THR A 3 11.06 12.54 -61.19
CA THR A 3 10.17 11.36 -61.08
C THR A 3 10.84 9.98 -60.91
N SER A 4 10.49 9.36 -59.78
CA SER A 4 10.28 7.92 -59.56
C SER A 4 11.49 7.02 -59.25
N LEU A 5 11.88 6.90 -57.97
CA LEU A 5 12.28 5.62 -57.35
C LEU A 5 12.49 5.68 -55.81
N ARG A 6 11.52 6.15 -55.01
CA ARG A 6 11.60 6.08 -53.53
C ARG A 6 10.25 5.80 -52.83
N PHE A 7 9.46 4.90 -53.41
CA PHE A 7 8.31 4.27 -52.75
C PHE A 7 8.39 2.77 -53.06
N LEU A 8 9.10 2.01 -52.21
CA LEU A 8 9.00 0.53 -52.10
C LEU A 8 9.92 -0.08 -51.01
N LEU A 9 10.48 0.71 -50.07
CA LEU A 9 11.37 0.20 -49.01
C LEU A 9 10.88 0.48 -47.58
N THR A 10 9.59 0.81 -47.39
CA THR A 10 8.98 1.06 -46.07
C THR A 10 8.02 -0.03 -45.59
N ALA A 11 7.88 -1.16 -46.29
CA ALA A 11 6.99 -2.26 -45.86
C ALA A 11 7.71 -3.57 -45.49
N ALA A 12 9.04 -3.69 -45.69
CA ALA A 12 9.76 -4.94 -45.49
C ALA A 12 10.67 -5.00 -44.25
N LEU A 13 10.78 -3.90 -43.48
CA LEU A 13 11.57 -3.85 -42.23
C LEU A 13 10.71 -3.81 -40.95
N LEU A 14 9.39 -3.91 -41.08
CA LEU A 14 8.44 -4.04 -39.98
C LEU A 14 8.05 -5.51 -39.66
N ILE A 15 8.66 -6.49 -40.34
CA ILE A 15 8.34 -7.92 -40.17
C ILE A 15 9.55 -8.73 -39.62
N ALA A 16 10.72 -8.12 -39.43
CA ALA A 16 11.93 -8.82 -38.99
C ALA A 16 12.31 -8.65 -37.49
N PHE A 17 11.44 -8.06 -36.66
CA PHE A 17 11.63 -7.98 -35.19
C PHE A 17 10.49 -8.63 -34.39
N VAL A 18 9.86 -9.67 -34.95
CA VAL A 18 8.87 -10.51 -34.25
C VAL A 18 9.49 -11.79 -33.66
N ASN A 19 10.77 -12.09 -33.94
CA ASN A 19 11.42 -13.35 -33.56
C ASN A 19 12.63 -13.23 -32.65
N ALA A 20 12.66 -12.24 -31.75
CA ALA A 20 13.43 -12.41 -30.51
C ALA A 20 12.46 -12.99 -29.48
N ASN A 21 12.37 -14.31 -29.42
CA ASN A 21 11.73 -15.01 -28.31
C ASN A 21 12.50 -14.64 -27.03
N PRO A 22 12.00 -13.78 -26.12
CA PRO A 22 12.40 -13.98 -24.74
C PRO A 22 11.82 -15.37 -24.43
N THR A 23 12.64 -16.29 -23.95
CA THR A 23 12.11 -17.44 -23.24
C THR A 23 11.34 -16.90 -22.05
N LEU A 24 10.06 -16.60 -22.28
CA LEU A 24 9.06 -16.38 -21.26
C LEU A 24 9.23 -17.56 -20.30
N PRO A 25 9.33 -17.33 -18.98
CA PRO A 25 9.20 -18.44 -18.05
C PRO A 25 7.91 -19.18 -18.41
N ALA A 26 7.88 -20.48 -18.15
CA ALA A 26 6.74 -21.36 -18.46
C ALA A 26 5.42 -20.59 -18.27
N PRO A 27 4.48 -20.67 -19.23
CA PRO A 27 3.19 -20.01 -19.07
C PRO A 27 2.72 -20.28 -17.65
N LEU A 28 2.14 -19.27 -16.98
CA LEU A 28 1.31 -19.53 -15.82
C LEU A 28 0.44 -20.71 -16.25
N ASN A 29 0.76 -21.90 -15.74
CA ASN A 29 0.37 -23.16 -16.36
C ASN A 29 -1.06 -23.42 -15.91
N ALA A 30 -1.93 -22.53 -16.37
CA ALA A 30 -3.36 -22.63 -16.32
C ALA A 30 -3.75 -23.64 -17.39
N THR A 31 -3.42 -24.88 -17.12
CA THR A 31 -3.85 -26.01 -17.93
C THR A 31 -5.29 -26.32 -17.56
N GLY A 32 -6.16 -26.55 -18.55
CA GLY A 32 -7.50 -27.10 -18.37
C GLY A 32 -8.66 -26.10 -18.28
N ALA A 33 -9.66 -26.26 -19.16
CA ALA A 33 -11.01 -25.78 -18.89
C ALA A 33 -11.49 -26.39 -17.55
N CYS A 34 -12.26 -25.69 -16.72
CA CYS A 34 -12.76 -26.24 -15.46
C CYS A 34 -13.40 -27.62 -15.66
N GLY A 35 -12.67 -28.66 -15.25
CA GLY A 35 -13.15 -30.04 -15.27
C GLY A 35 -14.17 -30.27 -14.16
N VAL A 36 -14.93 -31.37 -14.26
CA VAL A 36 -15.96 -31.75 -13.28
C VAL A 36 -15.36 -31.88 -11.87
N ASN A 37 -14.08 -32.30 -11.77
CA ASN A 37 -13.40 -32.54 -10.50
C ASN A 37 -12.66 -31.32 -9.95
N CYS A 38 -12.67 -30.17 -10.64
CA CYS A 38 -11.92 -28.99 -10.18
C CYS A 38 -12.33 -28.57 -8.75
N ALA A 39 -13.63 -28.60 -8.46
CA ALA A 39 -14.15 -28.19 -7.15
C ALA A 39 -13.82 -29.17 -6.00
N GLU A 40 -13.20 -30.33 -6.28
CA GLU A 40 -12.72 -31.25 -5.26
C GLU A 40 -11.33 -30.85 -4.74
N HIS A 41 -10.54 -30.16 -5.56
CA HIS A 41 -9.13 -29.87 -5.27
C HIS A 41 -8.74 -28.40 -5.45
N GLY A 42 -9.59 -27.56 -6.03
CA GLY A 42 -9.33 -26.17 -6.32
C GLY A 42 -10.59 -25.34 -6.57
N THR A 43 -10.40 -24.14 -7.09
CA THR A 43 -11.49 -23.20 -7.34
C THR A 43 -11.62 -22.95 -8.84
N CYS A 44 -12.76 -23.28 -9.45
CA CYS A 44 -13.00 -22.92 -10.85
C CYS A 44 -13.26 -21.42 -11.00
N ASN A 45 -12.47 -20.74 -11.83
CA ASN A 45 -12.70 -19.35 -12.19
C ASN A 45 -13.48 -19.27 -13.53
N PRO A 46 -14.76 -18.87 -13.53
CA PRO A 46 -15.57 -18.80 -14.75
C PRO A 46 -15.15 -17.69 -15.71
N GLU A 47 -14.46 -16.65 -15.25
CA GLU A 47 -13.98 -15.56 -16.13
C GLU A 47 -12.86 -16.03 -17.06
N THR A 48 -12.00 -16.91 -16.56
CA THR A 48 -10.83 -17.40 -17.29
C THR A 48 -10.97 -18.86 -17.73
N ARG A 49 -11.96 -19.56 -17.17
CA ARG A 49 -12.26 -21.01 -17.31
C ARG A 49 -11.12 -21.90 -16.84
N ILE A 50 -10.37 -21.46 -15.83
CA ILE A 50 -9.20 -22.17 -15.31
C ILE A 50 -9.49 -22.66 -13.90
N CYS A 51 -8.97 -23.84 -13.55
CA CYS A 51 -8.98 -24.32 -12.17
C CYS A 51 -7.81 -23.70 -11.41
N ASP A 52 -8.10 -22.84 -10.43
CA ASP A 52 -7.12 -22.22 -9.57
C ASP A 52 -6.73 -23.20 -8.44
N CYS A 53 -5.47 -23.63 -8.44
CA CYS A 53 -4.99 -24.63 -7.50
C CYS A 53 -4.44 -24.04 -6.19
N PRO A 54 -4.60 -24.75 -5.05
CA PRO A 54 -3.80 -24.50 -3.87
C PRO A 54 -2.33 -24.77 -4.15
N LEU A 55 -1.44 -24.19 -3.33
CA LEU A 55 0.00 -24.10 -3.60
C LEU A 55 0.69 -25.44 -3.90
N LEU A 56 0.21 -26.53 -3.31
CA LEU A 56 0.84 -27.85 -3.44
C LEU A 56 0.16 -28.78 -4.46
N LEU A 57 -0.80 -28.26 -5.21
CA LEU A 57 -1.51 -29.00 -6.25
C LEU A 57 -1.33 -28.33 -7.61
N ASN A 58 -1.38 -29.11 -8.67
CA ASN A 58 -1.32 -28.66 -10.05
C ASN A 58 -2.12 -29.59 -10.99
N GLY A 59 -2.04 -29.32 -12.29
CA GLY A 59 -2.82 -30.04 -13.30
C GLY A 59 -4.14 -29.35 -13.61
N PRO A 60 -4.93 -29.90 -14.55
CA PRO A 60 -6.13 -29.26 -15.08
C PRO A 60 -7.31 -29.15 -14.10
N ASP A 61 -7.34 -29.99 -13.08
CA ASP A 61 -8.36 -30.04 -12.03
C ASP A 61 -7.74 -30.01 -10.63
N CYS A 62 -6.45 -29.66 -10.52
CA CYS A 62 -5.70 -29.62 -9.26
C CYS A 62 -5.56 -30.98 -8.55
N SER A 63 -5.77 -32.11 -9.23
CA SER A 63 -5.63 -33.45 -8.62
C SER A 63 -4.18 -33.91 -8.42
N ILE A 64 -3.21 -33.25 -9.06
CA ILE A 64 -1.82 -33.70 -9.09
C ILE A 64 -1.00 -33.00 -8.00
N ARG A 65 -0.38 -33.78 -7.12
CA ARG A 65 0.53 -33.26 -6.09
C ARG A 65 1.85 -32.78 -6.72
N VAL A 66 2.36 -31.64 -6.27
CA VAL A 66 3.71 -31.20 -6.67
C VAL A 66 4.79 -32.19 -6.22
N GLN A 67 5.85 -32.34 -7.01
CA GLN A 67 6.91 -33.32 -6.77
C GLN A 67 7.72 -33.06 -5.50
N ASP A 68 8.04 -31.80 -5.19
CA ASP A 68 8.76 -31.40 -3.98
C ASP A 68 7.95 -30.34 -3.20
N PRO A 69 7.03 -30.78 -2.33
CA PRO A 69 6.22 -29.87 -1.53
C PRO A 69 7.04 -28.94 -0.64
N VAL A 70 8.17 -29.41 -0.10
CA VAL A 70 8.98 -28.63 0.84
C VAL A 70 9.64 -27.45 0.12
N ALA A 71 10.23 -27.70 -1.05
CA ALA A 71 10.82 -26.66 -1.88
C ALA A 71 9.78 -25.63 -2.35
N VAL A 72 8.61 -26.09 -2.82
CA VAL A 72 7.52 -25.21 -3.26
C VAL A 72 7.03 -24.32 -2.11
N CYS A 73 6.80 -24.87 -0.92
CA CYS A 73 6.42 -24.06 0.25
C CYS A 73 7.47 -22.99 0.58
N ALA A 74 8.75 -23.38 0.63
CA ALA A 74 9.84 -22.47 0.97
C ALA A 74 9.99 -21.33 -0.05
N GLN A 75 9.70 -21.59 -1.34
CA GLN A 75 9.69 -20.59 -2.41
C GLN A 75 8.71 -19.45 -2.07
N PHE A 76 7.50 -19.78 -1.62
CA PHE A 76 6.47 -18.80 -1.26
C PHE A 76 6.52 -18.36 0.21
N SER A 77 7.68 -18.53 0.86
CA SER A 77 7.95 -18.11 2.24
C SER A 77 7.14 -18.85 3.32
N HIS A 78 6.51 -19.96 2.97
CA HIS A 78 5.88 -20.86 3.94
C HIS A 78 6.93 -21.71 4.67
N LEU A 79 6.62 -22.08 5.91
CA LEU A 79 7.17 -23.27 6.56
C LEU A 79 6.34 -24.50 6.16
N PRO A 80 6.88 -25.73 6.25
CA PRO A 80 6.16 -26.95 5.87
C PRO A 80 4.74 -27.04 6.46
N HIS A 81 4.58 -26.74 7.76
CA HIS A 81 3.29 -26.79 8.44
C HIS A 81 2.35 -25.60 8.16
N THR A 82 2.81 -24.56 7.45
CA THR A 82 1.98 -23.38 7.13
C THR A 82 1.41 -23.40 5.72
N CYS A 83 1.90 -24.30 4.87
CA CYS A 83 1.63 -24.33 3.43
C CYS A 83 0.23 -24.89 3.10
N GLU A 84 -0.28 -25.74 3.98
CA GLU A 84 -1.64 -26.31 3.94
C GLU A 84 -2.41 -25.97 5.21
N ALA A 85 -1.95 -24.95 5.94
CA ALA A 85 -2.60 -24.57 7.19
C ALA A 85 -4.03 -24.10 6.92
N THR A 86 -4.98 -24.68 7.64
CA THR A 86 -6.41 -24.38 7.53
C THR A 86 -6.84 -23.16 8.35
N ASN A 87 -5.88 -22.45 8.94
CA ASN A 87 -6.14 -21.27 9.73
C ASN A 87 -6.72 -20.15 8.86
N ARG A 88 -8.02 -19.87 9.04
CA ARG A 88 -8.76 -18.85 8.28
C ARG A 88 -8.15 -17.45 8.34
N THR A 89 -7.33 -17.13 9.33
CA THR A 89 -6.61 -15.84 9.43
C THR A 89 -5.51 -15.67 8.38
N LEU A 90 -5.18 -16.71 7.62
CA LEU A 90 -4.23 -16.65 6.50
C LEU A 90 -4.89 -16.27 5.19
N CYS A 91 -6.21 -16.43 5.07
CA CYS A 91 -6.94 -16.23 3.82
C CYS A 91 -7.77 -14.95 3.84
N LEU A 92 -7.75 -14.26 2.69
CA LEU A 92 -8.46 -13.00 2.50
C LEU A 92 -9.94 -13.13 2.86
N ASN A 93 -10.42 -12.21 3.69
CA ASN A 93 -11.80 -12.18 4.21
C ASN A 93 -12.32 -13.52 4.76
N ARG A 94 -11.43 -14.41 5.22
CA ARG A 94 -11.77 -15.77 5.68
C ARG A 94 -12.61 -16.56 4.67
N CYS A 95 -12.36 -16.34 3.38
CA CYS A 95 -13.08 -16.94 2.26
C CYS A 95 -14.62 -16.73 2.30
N HIS A 96 -15.08 -15.65 2.95
CA HIS A 96 -16.49 -15.31 3.21
C HIS A 96 -17.36 -16.45 3.77
N GLU A 97 -16.74 -17.45 4.40
CA GLU A 97 -17.41 -18.69 4.80
C GLU A 97 -18.06 -19.47 3.64
N GLN A 98 -17.72 -19.09 2.40
CA GLN A 98 -18.08 -19.76 1.14
C GLN A 98 -16.98 -20.69 0.64
N GLY A 99 -16.03 -21.02 1.51
CA GLY A 99 -14.92 -21.90 1.22
C GLY A 99 -14.12 -22.20 2.48
N TRP A 100 -12.96 -22.82 2.30
CA TRP A 100 -11.99 -23.06 3.35
C TRP A 100 -10.62 -22.54 2.94
N CYS A 101 -9.80 -22.30 3.96
CA CYS A 101 -8.46 -21.75 3.78
C CYS A 101 -7.45 -22.88 3.63
N GLU A 102 -6.56 -22.77 2.66
CA GLU A 102 -5.44 -23.67 2.46
C GLU A 102 -4.17 -22.83 2.26
N GLY A 103 -3.46 -22.53 3.34
CA GLY A 103 -2.17 -21.82 3.26
C GLY A 103 -2.25 -20.41 2.65
N GLY A 104 -3.40 -19.74 2.71
CA GLY A 104 -3.61 -18.42 2.09
C GLY A 104 -4.42 -18.46 0.79
N PHE A 105 -4.63 -19.65 0.21
CA PHE A 105 -5.57 -19.87 -0.88
C PHE A 105 -6.99 -20.15 -0.35
N CYS A 106 -8.00 -19.55 -0.98
CA CYS A 106 -9.40 -19.84 -0.70
C CYS A 106 -9.92 -20.90 -1.66
N HIS A 107 -10.13 -22.11 -1.14
CA HIS A 107 -10.81 -23.19 -1.85
C HIS A 107 -12.31 -22.98 -1.70
N CYS A 108 -12.96 -22.55 -2.78
CA CYS A 108 -14.35 -22.14 -2.76
C CYS A 108 -15.30 -23.31 -2.93
N LYS A 109 -16.46 -23.23 -2.28
CA LYS A 109 -17.58 -24.14 -2.52
C LYS A 109 -17.99 -24.07 -4.00
N PRO A 110 -18.50 -25.19 -4.58
CA PRO A 110 -19.02 -25.18 -5.94
C PRO A 110 -19.97 -24.01 -6.21
N GLY A 111 -19.75 -23.30 -7.32
CA GLY A 111 -20.51 -22.12 -7.71
C GLY A 111 -19.98 -20.78 -7.17
N PHE A 112 -19.03 -20.81 -6.23
CA PHE A 112 -18.31 -19.63 -5.74
C PHE A 112 -16.88 -19.60 -6.28
N TYR A 113 -16.34 -18.40 -6.47
CA TYR A 113 -14.98 -18.21 -6.98
C TYR A 113 -14.38 -16.86 -6.54
N GLY A 114 -13.14 -16.64 -7.00
CA GLY A 114 -12.34 -15.45 -6.73
C GLY A 114 -11.45 -15.61 -5.50
N ALA A 115 -10.50 -14.69 -5.33
CA ALA A 115 -9.44 -14.80 -4.33
C ALA A 115 -9.91 -14.93 -2.87
N ASP A 116 -11.16 -14.53 -2.57
CA ASP A 116 -11.80 -14.67 -1.26
C ASP A 116 -13.17 -15.38 -1.29
N CYS A 117 -13.52 -16.05 -2.39
CA CYS A 117 -14.83 -16.70 -2.60
C CYS A 117 -16.04 -15.74 -2.55
N ALA A 118 -15.85 -14.44 -2.79
CA ALA A 118 -16.95 -13.48 -2.81
C ALA A 118 -17.82 -13.58 -4.07
N LEU A 119 -17.28 -14.10 -5.17
CA LEU A 119 -17.95 -14.09 -6.46
C LEU A 119 -18.76 -15.36 -6.67
N SER A 120 -19.83 -15.23 -7.44
CA SER A 120 -20.66 -16.32 -7.94
C SER A 120 -21.25 -15.91 -9.29
N VAL A 121 -21.82 -16.85 -10.04
CA VAL A 121 -22.52 -16.56 -11.29
C VAL A 121 -24.02 -16.48 -11.02
N GLY A 122 -24.64 -15.36 -11.37
CA GLY A 122 -26.07 -15.16 -11.23
C GLY A 122 -26.88 -15.95 -12.26
N PRO A 123 -28.23 -16.01 -12.12
CA PRO A 123 -29.11 -16.67 -13.10
C PRO A 123 -29.03 -16.05 -14.50
N ASP A 124 -28.60 -14.79 -14.59
CA ASP A 124 -28.33 -14.03 -15.82
C ASP A 124 -26.99 -14.37 -16.46
N GLY A 125 -26.22 -15.30 -15.89
CA GLY A 125 -24.88 -15.65 -16.35
C GLY A 125 -23.81 -14.61 -16.01
N LEU A 126 -24.17 -13.56 -15.27
CA LEU A 126 -23.25 -12.48 -14.91
C LEU A 126 -22.66 -12.69 -13.52
N PRO A 127 -21.41 -12.26 -13.27
CA PRO A 127 -20.83 -12.26 -11.94
C PRO A 127 -21.68 -11.48 -10.93
N LYS A 128 -21.77 -11.99 -9.70
CA LYS A 128 -22.42 -11.33 -8.55
C LYS A 128 -21.49 -11.36 -7.34
N LEU A 129 -21.37 -10.20 -6.67
CA LEU A 129 -20.67 -10.10 -5.38
C LEU A 129 -21.59 -10.50 -4.24
N LEU A 130 -21.13 -11.46 -3.44
CA LEU A 130 -21.77 -11.91 -2.19
C LEU A 130 -23.27 -12.11 -2.38
N ALA A 131 -23.64 -12.87 -3.41
CA ALA A 131 -25.02 -13.12 -3.79
C ALA A 131 -25.85 -13.62 -2.60
N GLY A 132 -27.06 -13.07 -2.46
CA GLY A 132 -27.96 -13.41 -1.35
C GLY A 132 -27.56 -12.85 0.03
N GLN A 133 -26.43 -12.15 0.16
CA GLN A 133 -25.96 -11.59 1.44
C GLN A 133 -26.30 -10.11 1.64
N GLY A 134 -27.00 -9.50 0.68
CA GLY A 134 -27.40 -8.09 0.73
C GLY A 134 -26.24 -7.10 0.47
N TYR A 135 -25.17 -7.52 -0.20
CA TYR A 135 -24.07 -6.63 -0.59
C TYR A 135 -24.56 -5.51 -1.50
N ARG A 136 -24.02 -4.31 -1.28
CA ARG A 136 -24.26 -3.13 -2.10
C ARG A 136 -22.94 -2.43 -2.37
N GLU A 137 -22.69 -2.16 -3.66
CA GLU A 137 -21.62 -1.25 -4.08
C GLU A 137 -21.91 0.17 -3.54
N ARG A 138 -20.85 0.97 -3.37
CA ARG A 138 -20.98 2.40 -3.07
C ARG A 138 -21.67 3.10 -4.23
N LYS A 139 -22.57 4.03 -3.94
CA LYS A 139 -23.30 4.75 -4.99
C LYS A 139 -22.48 5.87 -5.64
N ARG A 140 -21.48 6.39 -4.93
CA ARG A 140 -20.69 7.57 -5.31
C ARG A 140 -19.20 7.26 -5.27
N GLY A 141 -18.43 8.06 -6.01
CA GLY A 141 -16.97 7.93 -6.07
C GLY A 141 -16.51 7.17 -7.31
N VAL A 142 -15.45 6.37 -7.15
CA VAL A 142 -14.87 5.55 -8.22
C VAL A 142 -15.30 4.08 -8.08
N LYS A 143 -15.53 3.44 -9.22
CA LYS A 143 -15.66 1.99 -9.33
C LYS A 143 -14.33 1.38 -9.76
N VAL A 144 -13.92 0.31 -9.08
CA VAL A 144 -12.65 -0.37 -9.36
C VAL A 144 -12.93 -1.83 -9.69
N TYR A 145 -12.48 -2.28 -10.86
CA TYR A 145 -12.42 -3.70 -11.17
C TYR A 145 -11.14 -4.28 -10.55
N VAL A 146 -11.25 -5.39 -9.85
CA VAL A 146 -10.09 -6.12 -9.32
C VAL A 146 -9.95 -7.39 -10.15
N TYR A 147 -8.81 -7.56 -10.83
CA TYR A 147 -8.56 -8.76 -11.61
C TYR A 147 -8.49 -10.00 -10.71
N GLU A 148 -9.24 -11.03 -11.08
CA GLU A 148 -9.14 -12.37 -10.49
C GLU A 148 -7.96 -13.11 -11.11
N LEU A 149 -6.77 -12.80 -10.58
CA LEU A 149 -5.50 -13.37 -11.05
C LEU A 149 -5.25 -14.76 -10.46
N PRO A 150 -4.44 -15.60 -11.13
CA PRO A 150 -4.07 -16.91 -10.60
C PRO A 150 -3.43 -16.80 -9.20
N PRO A 151 -3.67 -17.75 -8.29
CA PRO A 151 -3.23 -17.69 -6.89
C PRO A 151 -1.74 -17.43 -6.69
N VAL A 152 -0.90 -17.87 -7.63
CA VAL A 152 0.54 -17.63 -7.62
C VAL A 152 0.90 -16.15 -7.53
N THR A 153 0.05 -15.24 -8.00
CA THR A 153 0.29 -13.78 -8.07
C THR A 153 0.07 -13.04 -6.76
N ASN A 154 -0.78 -13.57 -5.86
CA ASN A 154 -1.19 -12.85 -4.65
C ASN A 154 -1.59 -13.71 -3.45
N SER A 155 -2.11 -14.92 -3.65
CA SER A 155 -2.65 -15.76 -2.57
C SER A 155 -1.65 -16.76 -2.02
N TRP A 156 -0.72 -17.27 -2.83
CA TRP A 156 0.24 -18.29 -2.41
C TRP A 156 1.35 -17.77 -1.49
N VAL A 157 1.60 -16.47 -1.42
CA VAL A 157 2.65 -15.93 -0.55
C VAL A 157 2.20 -15.98 0.90
N TYR A 158 3.06 -16.49 1.79
CA TYR A 158 2.75 -16.51 3.21
C TYR A 158 2.62 -15.08 3.78
N ILE A 159 1.37 -14.66 3.99
CA ILE A 159 1.02 -13.29 4.35
C ILE A 159 1.79 -12.77 5.56
N ARG A 160 2.09 -13.63 6.55
CA ARG A 160 2.77 -13.21 7.79
C ARG A 160 4.27 -12.96 7.66
N ARG A 161 4.86 -13.21 6.49
CA ARG A 161 6.29 -12.94 6.19
C ARG A 161 6.50 -11.93 5.08
N ILE A 162 5.47 -11.14 4.75
CA ILE A 162 5.58 -10.05 3.79
C ILE A 162 6.20 -8.81 4.45
N ASP A 163 7.34 -8.35 3.94
CA ASP A 163 8.03 -7.15 4.44
C ASP A 163 7.20 -5.86 4.20
N ARG A 164 6.42 -5.80 3.11
CA ARG A 164 5.70 -4.60 2.65
C ARG A 164 4.29 -4.92 2.18
N PRO A 165 3.32 -4.99 3.10
CA PRO A 165 1.99 -5.54 2.83
C PRO A 165 1.02 -4.50 2.25
N LEU A 166 1.46 -3.56 1.40
CA LEU A 166 0.54 -2.60 0.78
C LEU A 166 -0.47 -3.29 -0.15
N VAL A 167 -0.03 -4.28 -0.95
CA VAL A 167 -0.91 -5.06 -1.83
C VAL A 167 -2.05 -5.73 -1.05
N PRO A 168 -1.79 -6.55 -0.01
CA PRO A 168 -2.88 -7.20 0.73
C PRO A 168 -3.80 -6.22 1.49
N ILE A 169 -3.32 -5.05 1.94
CA ILE A 169 -4.18 -4.00 2.51
C ILE A 169 -5.14 -3.47 1.46
N LEU A 170 -4.59 -3.03 0.32
CA LEU A 170 -5.39 -2.49 -0.75
C LEU A 170 -6.37 -3.54 -1.27
N MET A 171 -5.94 -4.80 -1.40
CA MET A 171 -6.79 -5.90 -1.79
C MET A 171 -7.96 -6.06 -0.80
N GLN A 172 -7.69 -6.19 0.51
CA GLN A 172 -8.76 -6.26 1.52
C GLN A 172 -9.74 -5.09 1.38
N ARG A 173 -9.25 -3.86 1.27
CA ARG A 173 -10.11 -2.67 1.22
C ARG A 173 -10.84 -2.51 -0.10
N PHE A 174 -10.24 -2.82 -1.25
CA PHE A 174 -10.96 -2.87 -2.52
C PHE A 174 -12.13 -3.86 -2.46
N LEU A 175 -11.91 -5.08 -1.94
CA LEU A 175 -12.94 -6.11 -1.87
C LEU A 175 -14.04 -5.81 -0.83
N SER A 176 -13.73 -5.05 0.22
CA SER A 176 -14.63 -4.86 1.37
C SER A 176 -15.16 -3.46 1.58
N SER A 177 -14.72 -2.46 0.83
CA SER A 177 -15.16 -1.07 0.99
C SER A 177 -16.40 -0.74 0.18
N GLY A 178 -16.76 -1.55 -0.82
CA GLY A 178 -17.90 -1.31 -1.71
C GLY A 178 -17.53 -0.60 -3.01
N VAL A 179 -16.26 -0.26 -3.22
CA VAL A 179 -15.78 0.35 -4.49
C VAL A 179 -15.60 -0.68 -5.60
N ARG A 180 -15.52 -1.97 -5.26
CA ARG A 180 -15.35 -3.04 -6.23
C ARG A 180 -16.59 -3.15 -7.11
N THR A 181 -16.38 -3.19 -8.41
CA THR A 181 -17.39 -3.65 -9.37
C THR A 181 -16.96 -4.97 -10.02
N VAL A 182 -17.95 -5.77 -10.42
CA VAL A 182 -17.75 -7.00 -11.21
C VAL A 182 -18.02 -6.81 -12.69
N ASN A 183 -18.58 -5.66 -13.08
CA ASN A 183 -18.68 -5.28 -14.47
C ASN A 183 -17.49 -4.39 -14.83
N GLY A 184 -16.46 -4.97 -15.45
CA GLY A 184 -15.29 -4.19 -15.82
C GLY A 184 -15.58 -3.14 -16.89
N ASP A 185 -16.71 -3.17 -17.61
CA ASP A 185 -17.12 -2.09 -18.51
C ASP A 185 -17.62 -0.84 -17.76
N GLU A 186 -18.04 -0.99 -16.51
CA GLU A 186 -18.45 0.11 -15.61
C GLU A 186 -17.29 0.63 -14.73
N ALA A 187 -16.12 0.01 -14.81
CA ALA A 187 -15.00 0.35 -13.97
C ALA A 187 -14.30 1.65 -14.42
N ASP A 188 -13.97 2.49 -13.45
CA ASP A 188 -13.17 3.69 -13.67
C ASP A 188 -11.68 3.36 -13.69
N TYR A 189 -11.28 2.41 -12.86
CA TYR A 189 -9.91 1.93 -12.71
C TYR A 189 -9.86 0.41 -12.58
N TYR A 190 -8.71 -0.17 -12.90
CA TYR A 190 -8.46 -1.61 -12.82
C TYR A 190 -7.28 -1.88 -11.90
N PHE A 191 -7.51 -2.57 -10.79
CA PHE A 191 -6.44 -2.93 -9.85
C PHE A 191 -5.83 -4.28 -10.21
N ILE A 192 -4.50 -4.32 -10.31
CA ILE A 192 -3.70 -5.53 -10.52
C ILE A 192 -3.11 -5.94 -9.16
N PRO A 193 -3.72 -6.92 -8.46
CA PRO A 193 -3.22 -7.38 -7.17
C PRO A 193 -2.02 -8.30 -7.37
N PHE A 194 -0.87 -7.77 -7.78
CA PHE A 194 0.39 -8.51 -7.92
C PHE A 194 1.33 -8.21 -6.76
N VAL A 195 1.76 -9.24 -6.01
CA VAL A 195 2.64 -9.07 -4.85
C VAL A 195 4.08 -8.94 -5.31
N GLN A 196 4.63 -7.71 -5.25
CA GLN A 196 6.05 -7.47 -5.49
C GLN A 196 6.91 -7.77 -4.25
N ARG A 197 8.21 -8.01 -4.48
CA ARG A 197 9.24 -8.14 -3.43
C ARG A 197 9.03 -9.33 -2.48
N SER A 198 8.51 -10.43 -3.02
CA SER A 198 8.55 -11.75 -2.38
C SER A 198 9.50 -12.67 -3.15
N ARG A 199 9.98 -13.74 -2.50
CA ARG A 199 10.98 -14.66 -3.09
C ARG A 199 10.57 -15.24 -4.45
N SER A 200 9.27 -15.53 -4.64
CA SER A 200 8.72 -16.09 -5.87
C SER A 200 8.37 -15.07 -6.94
N HIS A 201 8.36 -13.77 -6.64
CA HIS A 201 7.80 -12.74 -7.50
C HIS A 201 8.88 -11.85 -8.08
N THR A 202 9.27 -12.16 -9.31
CA THR A 202 10.26 -11.42 -10.11
C THR A 202 9.59 -10.54 -11.17
N HIS A 203 10.38 -9.71 -11.85
CA HIS A 203 9.92 -8.93 -13.01
C HIS A 203 9.31 -9.80 -14.12
N LYS A 204 9.85 -11.02 -14.31
CA LYS A 204 9.32 -11.97 -15.29
C LYS A 204 7.89 -12.41 -14.96
N ASN A 205 7.58 -12.58 -13.67
CA ASN A 205 6.22 -12.92 -13.22
C ASN A 205 5.24 -11.77 -13.48
N LEU A 206 5.67 -10.51 -13.36
CA LEU A 206 4.82 -9.36 -13.69
C LEU A 206 4.51 -9.30 -15.19
N ALA A 207 5.50 -9.52 -16.05
CA ALA A 207 5.27 -9.58 -17.50
C ALA A 207 4.27 -10.70 -17.88
N ALA A 208 4.43 -11.89 -17.30
CA ALA A 208 3.50 -13.01 -17.48
C ALA A 208 2.10 -12.68 -16.95
N THR A 209 1.98 -11.96 -15.84
CA THR A 209 0.70 -11.51 -15.28
C THR A 209 -0.01 -10.55 -16.23
N ILE A 210 0.70 -9.60 -16.84
CA ILE A 210 0.11 -8.67 -17.81
C ILE A 210 -0.31 -9.42 -19.08
N ALA A 211 0.51 -10.36 -19.57
CA ALA A 211 0.13 -11.21 -20.70
C ALA A 211 -1.14 -12.03 -20.40
N TYR A 212 -1.26 -12.57 -19.19
CA TYR A 212 -2.45 -13.26 -18.72
C TYR A 212 -3.67 -12.33 -18.70
N ILE A 213 -3.52 -11.10 -18.17
CA ILE A 213 -4.61 -10.10 -18.17
C ILE A 213 -5.10 -9.82 -19.59
N ARG A 214 -4.18 -9.58 -20.53
CA ARG A 214 -4.51 -9.27 -21.93
C ARG A 214 -5.20 -10.43 -22.65
N LYS A 215 -4.85 -11.67 -22.30
CA LYS A 215 -5.45 -12.86 -22.87
C LYS A 215 -6.91 -13.06 -22.44
N HIS A 216 -7.24 -12.75 -21.19
CA HIS A 216 -8.52 -13.11 -20.58
C HIS A 216 -9.51 -11.95 -20.47
N TRP A 217 -9.03 -10.70 -20.48
CA TRP A 217 -9.92 -9.53 -20.38
C TRP A 217 -9.55 -8.44 -21.40
N PRO A 218 -10.54 -7.74 -21.96
CA PRO A 218 -10.30 -6.77 -23.04
C PRO A 218 -9.75 -5.42 -22.53
N TRP A 219 -9.88 -5.13 -21.24
CA TRP A 219 -9.75 -3.77 -20.71
C TRP A 219 -8.32 -3.22 -20.71
N TRP A 220 -7.30 -4.07 -20.67
CA TRP A 220 -5.91 -3.60 -20.78
C TRP A 220 -5.67 -2.89 -22.11
N ASP A 221 -5.94 -3.57 -23.22
CA ASP A 221 -5.71 -3.05 -24.56
C ASP A 221 -6.75 -1.98 -24.94
N ARG A 222 -8.02 -2.17 -24.55
CA ARG A 222 -9.11 -1.20 -24.81
C ARG A 222 -8.81 0.19 -24.24
N HIS A 223 -8.17 0.27 -23.07
CA HIS A 223 -7.85 1.53 -22.40
C HIS A 223 -6.40 1.96 -22.63
N GLY A 224 -5.84 1.70 -23.82
CA GLY A 224 -4.55 2.23 -24.23
C GLY A 224 -3.35 1.58 -23.53
N GLY A 225 -3.44 0.28 -23.22
CA GLY A 225 -2.30 -0.49 -22.72
C GLY A 225 -1.91 -0.16 -21.27
N GLY A 226 -2.89 -0.01 -20.38
CA GLY A 226 -2.65 0.17 -18.94
C GLY A 226 -2.99 1.55 -18.36
N HIS A 227 -3.53 2.48 -19.14
CA HIS A 227 -3.75 3.88 -18.70
C HIS A 227 -4.67 4.01 -17.47
N LYS A 228 -5.64 3.10 -17.33
CA LYS A 228 -6.57 3.05 -16.18
C LYS A 228 -6.16 2.01 -15.12
N HIS A 229 -4.99 1.42 -15.27
CA HIS A 229 -4.54 0.31 -14.44
C HIS A 229 -3.70 0.81 -13.28
N LEU A 230 -3.96 0.24 -12.10
CA LEU A 230 -3.27 0.52 -10.85
C LEU A 230 -2.39 -0.68 -10.49
N LEU A 231 -1.11 -0.44 -10.26
CA LEU A 231 -0.15 -1.46 -9.83
C LEU A 231 0.67 -0.95 -8.64
N VAL A 232 0.93 -1.81 -7.66
CA VAL A 232 1.71 -1.42 -6.49
C VAL A 232 3.21 -1.63 -6.72
N ALA A 233 4.02 -0.62 -6.42
CA ALA A 233 5.48 -0.70 -6.40
C ALA A 233 6.02 -0.48 -4.98
N THR A 234 6.21 -1.57 -4.23
CA THR A 234 6.69 -1.55 -2.83
C THR A 234 8.22 -1.58 -2.70
N ASN A 235 8.97 -1.67 -3.81
CA ASN A 235 10.43 -1.70 -3.75
C ASN A 235 11.02 -0.38 -3.21
N ASP A 236 12.22 -0.45 -2.63
CA ASP A 236 12.95 0.71 -2.11
C ASP A 236 13.25 1.75 -3.18
N LEU A 237 13.39 1.30 -4.42
CA LEU A 237 13.57 2.14 -5.61
C LEU A 237 12.28 2.31 -6.43
N GLY A 238 11.11 1.99 -5.87
CA GLY A 238 9.83 2.11 -6.58
C GLY A 238 9.79 1.28 -7.87
N ARG A 239 9.25 1.86 -8.95
CA ARG A 239 9.15 1.18 -10.26
C ARG A 239 10.51 0.91 -10.91
N ARG A 240 11.55 1.70 -10.60
CA ARG A 240 12.93 1.52 -11.13
C ARG A 240 13.61 0.23 -10.68
N ALA A 241 13.01 -0.52 -9.76
CA ALA A 241 13.42 -1.88 -9.53
C ALA A 241 13.12 -2.81 -10.73
N LEU A 242 12.14 -2.46 -11.57
CA LEU A 242 11.76 -3.23 -12.77
C LEU A 242 12.83 -3.11 -13.86
N VAL A 243 13.03 -4.20 -14.61
CA VAL A 243 13.87 -4.21 -15.82
C VAL A 243 13.22 -3.41 -16.95
N SER A 244 14.03 -2.93 -17.90
CA SER A 244 13.63 -2.01 -18.98
C SER A 244 12.44 -2.49 -19.79
N GLU A 245 12.38 -3.79 -20.12
CA GLU A 245 11.28 -4.37 -20.90
C GLU A 245 9.95 -4.29 -20.14
N VAL A 246 10.00 -4.54 -18.83
CA VAL A 246 8.81 -4.49 -17.96
C VAL A 246 8.42 -3.05 -17.66
N LEU A 247 9.38 -2.12 -17.55
CA LEU A 247 9.11 -0.69 -17.48
C LEU A 247 8.38 -0.20 -18.73
N ALA A 248 8.83 -0.60 -19.93
CA ALA A 248 8.16 -0.25 -21.17
C ALA A 248 6.74 -0.83 -21.24
N LEU A 249 6.57 -2.10 -20.85
CA LEU A 249 5.25 -2.77 -20.80
C LEU A 249 4.28 -2.09 -19.82
N THR A 250 4.80 -1.52 -18.73
CA THR A 250 4.00 -0.86 -17.69
C THR A 250 4.04 0.66 -17.77
N GLU A 251 4.50 1.23 -18.89
CA GLU A 251 4.71 2.67 -18.97
C GLU A 251 3.38 3.42 -18.81
N ASN A 252 2.24 2.91 -19.26
CA ASN A 252 0.96 3.60 -19.08
C ASN A 252 0.29 3.38 -17.72
N VAL A 253 0.77 2.45 -16.91
CA VAL A 253 0.21 2.12 -15.60
C VAL A 253 0.44 3.26 -14.60
N THR A 254 -0.54 3.51 -13.73
CA THR A 254 -0.39 4.35 -12.53
C THR A 254 0.21 3.50 -11.42
N PHE A 255 1.42 3.83 -10.97
CA PHE A 255 2.03 3.13 -9.84
C PHE A 255 1.57 3.71 -8.50
N LEU A 256 1.14 2.84 -7.60
CA LEU A 256 0.96 3.11 -6.19
C LEU A 256 2.27 2.74 -5.48
N THR A 257 3.07 3.73 -5.09
CA THR A 257 4.45 3.49 -4.63
C THR A 257 4.76 4.15 -3.30
N HIS A 258 5.71 3.61 -2.52
CA HIS A 258 6.24 4.32 -1.37
C HIS A 258 7.40 5.27 -1.72
N TRP A 259 7.99 5.12 -2.91
CA TRP A 259 9.21 5.85 -3.29
C TRP A 259 8.90 6.99 -4.25
N GLY A 260 8.81 8.21 -3.71
CA GLY A 260 8.46 9.44 -4.43
C GLY A 260 9.62 10.15 -5.12
N LEU A 261 10.75 9.50 -5.40
CA LEU A 261 11.91 10.14 -6.03
C LEU A 261 11.58 10.54 -7.47
N HIS A 262 11.43 11.84 -7.74
CA HIS A 262 10.99 12.37 -9.03
C HIS A 262 12.10 13.07 -9.84
N ARG A 263 13.31 13.16 -9.28
CA ARG A 263 14.53 13.56 -10.00
C ARG A 263 15.70 12.69 -9.56
N ASN A 264 16.71 12.55 -10.43
CA ASN A 264 17.96 11.88 -10.08
C ASN A 264 18.56 12.49 -8.80
N HIS A 265 19.01 11.62 -7.90
CA HIS A 265 19.66 12.03 -6.66
C HIS A 265 21.18 12.03 -6.83
N THR A 266 21.81 13.20 -6.71
CA THR A 266 23.22 13.40 -7.05
C THR A 266 24.20 12.66 -6.13
N VAL A 267 23.88 12.53 -4.84
CA VAL A 267 24.77 11.86 -3.86
C VAL A 267 24.79 10.34 -4.00
N THR A 268 23.67 9.72 -4.36
CA THR A 268 23.49 8.26 -4.31
C THR A 268 23.52 7.59 -5.68
N GLY A 269 23.43 8.38 -6.76
CA GLY A 269 23.21 7.85 -8.10
C GLY A 269 21.82 7.24 -8.29
N TRP A 270 20.86 7.48 -7.39
CA TRP A 270 19.49 6.98 -7.58
C TRP A 270 18.81 7.69 -8.74
N HIS A 271 18.18 6.90 -9.60
CA HIS A 271 17.43 7.41 -10.74
C HIS A 271 15.99 7.76 -10.38
N GLU A 272 15.42 8.79 -11.02
CA GLU A 272 14.02 9.14 -10.81
C GLU A 272 13.10 7.94 -11.07
N SER A 273 12.18 7.68 -10.17
CA SER A 273 11.31 6.50 -10.19
C SER A 273 9.83 6.85 -10.12
N HIS A 274 9.50 7.99 -9.51
CA HIS A 274 8.15 8.53 -9.43
C HIS A 274 7.90 9.52 -10.57
N ARG A 275 6.75 9.41 -11.23
CA ARG A 275 6.29 10.37 -12.23
C ARG A 275 5.20 11.27 -11.64
N PRO A 276 5.50 12.54 -11.29
CA PRO A 276 4.52 13.48 -10.77
C PRO A 276 3.29 13.59 -11.69
N GLY A 277 2.09 13.65 -11.09
CA GLY A 277 0.82 13.69 -11.81
C GLY A 277 0.34 12.36 -12.39
N LYS A 278 1.22 11.34 -12.50
CA LYS A 278 0.87 10.00 -12.99
C LYS A 278 0.87 8.96 -11.87
N ASP A 279 1.98 8.81 -11.16
CA ASP A 279 2.07 7.87 -10.04
C ASP A 279 1.48 8.51 -8.76
N ILE A 280 1.20 7.70 -7.74
CA ILE A 280 0.68 8.14 -6.43
C ILE A 280 1.60 7.61 -5.34
N VAL A 281 2.13 8.52 -4.51
CA VAL A 281 2.94 8.12 -3.35
C VAL A 281 2.01 7.67 -2.22
N MET A 282 1.95 6.37 -1.94
CA MET A 282 1.15 5.80 -0.88
C MET A 282 1.90 5.83 0.47
N PRO A 283 1.21 6.10 1.59
CA PRO A 283 1.83 6.03 2.90
C PRO A 283 2.33 4.61 3.16
N PRO A 284 3.55 4.49 3.72
CA PRO A 284 4.05 3.21 4.17
C PRO A 284 3.13 2.64 5.25
N VAL A 285 2.97 1.33 5.24
CA VAL A 285 2.22 0.66 6.30
C VAL A 285 3.05 0.70 7.58
N ILE A 286 2.55 1.46 8.54
CA ILE A 286 3.07 1.51 9.90
C ILE A 286 2.43 0.37 10.69
N ASN A 287 3.25 -0.37 11.42
CA ASN A 287 2.77 -1.45 12.27
C ASN A 287 1.81 -0.86 13.32
N PRO A 288 0.58 -1.40 13.49
CA PRO A 288 -0.42 -0.96 14.45
C PRO A 288 -0.10 -1.40 15.89
N ASP A 289 1.20 -1.57 16.18
CA ASP A 289 1.73 -1.96 17.47
C ASP A 289 2.50 -0.77 18.07
N GLU A 290 3.47 -1.01 18.93
CA GLU A 290 4.33 0.06 19.44
C GLU A 290 5.18 0.67 18.31
N PRO A 291 5.32 2.01 18.27
CA PRO A 291 4.92 2.97 19.30
C PRO A 291 3.51 3.58 19.09
N ILE A 292 2.84 3.35 17.96
CA ILE A 292 1.65 4.13 17.58
C ILE A 292 0.42 3.87 18.44
N VAL A 293 0.34 2.70 19.09
CA VAL A 293 -0.67 2.39 20.11
C VAL A 293 -0.57 3.31 21.35
N TYR A 294 0.45 4.16 21.42
CA TYR A 294 0.59 5.21 22.42
C TYR A 294 0.51 6.61 21.79
N SER A 295 -0.15 6.78 20.65
CA SER A 295 -0.28 8.10 20.04
C SER A 295 -0.89 9.10 21.03
N PRO A 296 -0.27 10.30 21.22
CA PRO A 296 -0.84 11.36 22.05
C PRO A 296 -1.93 12.14 21.30
N LEU A 297 -2.17 11.85 20.02
CA LEU A 297 -3.15 12.54 19.20
C LEU A 297 -4.57 12.01 19.41
N HIS A 298 -4.84 11.14 20.38
CA HIS A 298 -6.20 10.63 20.55
C HIS A 298 -7.13 11.68 21.19
N SER A 299 -8.27 11.96 20.56
CA SER A 299 -9.22 13.01 20.99
C SER A 299 -9.79 12.81 22.39
N GLY A 300 -9.93 11.56 22.84
CA GLY A 300 -10.33 11.20 24.20
C GLY A 300 -9.28 11.46 25.30
N LEU A 301 -8.06 11.92 24.99
CA LEU A 301 -7.05 12.22 26.00
C LEU A 301 -7.28 13.60 26.62
N LYS A 302 -7.35 13.67 27.95
CA LYS A 302 -7.64 14.91 28.70
C LYS A 302 -6.46 15.87 28.83
N LYS A 303 -5.23 15.39 28.60
CA LYS A 303 -3.99 16.18 28.70
C LYS A 303 -2.99 15.71 27.65
N GLU A 304 -2.49 16.64 26.86
CA GLU A 304 -1.33 16.38 26.01
C GLU A 304 -0.05 16.30 26.85
N LYS A 305 0.91 15.47 26.40
CA LYS A 305 2.24 15.48 26.99
C LYS A 305 2.97 16.76 26.59
N PRO A 306 3.63 17.46 27.52
CA PRO A 306 4.39 18.65 27.18
C PRO A 306 5.53 18.30 26.22
N ARG A 307 5.72 19.14 25.20
CA ARG A 307 6.79 19.03 24.21
C ARG A 307 8.02 19.76 24.75
N VAL A 308 8.89 19.01 25.44
CA VAL A 308 10.05 19.54 26.18
C VAL A 308 11.34 19.55 25.37
N GLY A 309 11.48 18.68 24.37
CA GLY A 309 12.65 18.62 23.49
C GLY A 309 12.43 19.35 22.16
N GLN A 310 13.50 19.81 21.51
CA GLN A 310 13.40 20.50 20.21
C GLN A 310 13.36 19.49 19.06
N LEU A 311 14.41 18.67 18.88
CA LEU A 311 14.50 17.70 17.79
C LEU A 311 14.80 16.29 18.31
N PHE A 312 14.10 15.28 17.81
CA PHE A 312 14.38 13.86 18.09
C PHE A 312 14.73 13.07 16.83
N PHE A 313 15.75 12.21 16.95
CA PHE A 313 16.07 11.16 16.01
C PHE A 313 16.71 9.97 16.71
N ALA A 314 16.21 8.77 16.42
CA ALA A 314 16.92 7.55 16.71
C ALA A 314 16.87 6.56 15.54
N GLY A 315 18.02 5.96 15.26
CA GLY A 315 18.17 4.89 14.27
C GLY A 315 19.54 4.92 13.61
N ARG A 316 19.84 3.92 12.78
CA ARG A 316 21.14 3.80 12.08
C ARG A 316 21.55 5.10 11.40
N ILE A 317 22.76 5.55 11.68
CA ILE A 317 23.37 6.76 11.11
C ILE A 317 24.46 6.38 10.11
N CYS A 318 25.42 5.56 10.53
CA CYS A 318 26.55 5.17 9.69
C CYS A 318 26.21 3.99 8.77
N GLY A 319 26.73 4.03 7.55
CA GLY A 319 26.45 3.06 6.50
C GLY A 319 27.05 1.66 6.74
N ASP A 320 28.05 1.53 7.59
CA ASP A 320 28.60 0.25 8.08
C ASP A 320 27.74 -0.38 9.17
N GLY A 321 27.06 0.43 9.98
CA GLY A 321 26.23 -0.01 11.10
C GLY A 321 26.82 0.36 12.45
N GLU A 322 28.06 0.88 12.46
CA GLU A 322 28.74 1.32 13.66
C GLU A 322 28.13 2.61 14.22
N ALA A 323 28.35 2.84 15.52
CA ALA A 323 27.98 4.10 16.14
C ALA A 323 28.95 5.21 15.69
N PRO A 324 28.46 6.42 15.36
CA PRO A 324 29.33 7.54 15.10
C PRO A 324 30.07 7.96 16.37
N VAL A 325 31.34 8.33 16.23
CA VAL A 325 32.17 8.88 17.32
C VAL A 325 32.08 10.40 17.24
N ASN A 326 31.50 11.04 18.26
CA ASN A 326 31.25 12.48 18.30
C ASN A 326 30.57 13.01 17.01
N GLY A 327 29.54 12.29 16.53
CA GLY A 327 28.78 12.65 15.33
C GLY A 327 29.44 12.28 14.00
N SER A 328 30.64 11.73 14.01
CA SER A 328 31.38 11.34 12.79
C SER A 328 31.37 9.83 12.57
N CYS A 329 31.06 9.40 11.35
CA CYS A 329 31.14 8.00 10.94
C CYS A 329 32.54 7.66 10.42
N GLY A 330 33.07 6.48 10.77
CA GLY A 330 34.37 6.01 10.28
C GLY A 330 34.35 5.35 8.89
N SER A 331 33.16 5.15 8.31
CA SER A 331 32.96 4.32 7.12
C SER A 331 33.11 5.07 5.80
N SER A 332 33.48 4.35 4.74
CA SER A 332 33.46 4.81 3.34
C SER A 332 32.06 4.80 2.70
N ARG A 333 31.04 4.24 3.37
CA ARG A 333 29.63 4.23 2.89
C ARG A 333 28.92 5.55 3.18
N HIS A 334 29.44 6.61 2.56
CA HIS A 334 28.89 7.97 2.64
C HIS A 334 27.57 8.11 1.84
N ASP A 335 27.27 7.17 0.97
CA ASP A 335 26.06 7.08 0.14
C ASP A 335 24.82 6.60 0.93
N TYR A 336 25.02 5.86 2.04
CA TYR A 336 23.91 5.41 2.88
C TYR A 336 23.04 6.61 3.28
N SER A 337 21.73 6.49 3.09
CA SER A 337 20.79 7.55 3.45
C SER A 337 21.05 8.87 2.70
N ALA A 338 21.65 8.82 1.51
CA ALA A 338 22.12 9.98 0.77
C ALA A 338 23.13 10.85 1.54
N GLY A 339 23.86 10.26 2.51
CA GLY A 339 24.75 10.99 3.40
C GLY A 339 24.03 11.93 4.37
N THR A 340 22.70 11.96 4.35
CA THR A 340 21.90 12.94 5.09
C THR A 340 21.96 12.70 6.59
N ARG A 341 21.87 11.44 7.05
CA ARG A 341 21.97 11.13 8.49
C ARG A 341 23.36 11.44 9.04
N GLN A 342 24.39 11.15 8.26
CA GLN A 342 25.79 11.37 8.60
C GLN A 342 26.08 12.86 8.70
N ARG A 343 25.59 13.67 7.74
CA ARG A 343 25.69 15.14 7.80
C ARG A 343 24.93 15.72 8.99
N VAL A 344 23.71 15.24 9.27
CA VAL A 344 22.95 15.70 10.45
C VAL A 344 23.70 15.37 11.74
N ALA A 345 24.23 14.15 11.88
CA ALA A 345 25.05 13.78 13.03
C ALA A 345 26.29 14.70 13.13
N LYS A 346 27.06 14.86 12.04
CA LYS A 346 28.25 15.71 12.01
C LYS A 346 27.99 17.14 12.51
N HIS A 347 26.86 17.73 12.15
CA HIS A 347 26.55 19.12 12.49
C HIS A 347 25.78 19.30 13.80
N HIS A 348 25.03 18.29 14.26
CA HIS A 348 24.05 18.46 15.36
C HIS A 348 24.11 17.41 16.46
N TRP A 349 25.10 16.49 16.45
CA TRP A 349 25.20 15.39 17.43
C TRP A 349 25.10 15.84 18.89
N ASN A 350 25.82 16.90 19.28
CA ASN A 350 25.89 17.41 20.65
C ASN A 350 25.18 18.76 20.83
N ARG A 351 24.12 19.02 20.05
CA ARG A 351 23.41 20.30 20.12
C ARG A 351 22.36 20.30 21.25
N THR A 352 22.36 21.35 22.08
CA THR A 352 21.36 21.51 23.14
C THR A 352 19.94 21.46 22.57
N GLY A 353 19.07 20.67 23.21
CA GLY A 353 17.68 20.46 22.77
C GLY A 353 17.49 19.43 21.65
N PHE A 354 18.58 18.93 21.06
CA PHE A 354 18.57 17.90 20.02
C PHE A 354 18.96 16.56 20.64
N ASN A 355 18.16 15.54 20.39
CA ASN A 355 18.45 14.16 20.77
C ASN A 355 18.62 13.33 19.50
N ILE A 356 19.87 13.14 19.09
CA ILE A 356 20.27 12.35 17.93
C ILE A 356 21.06 11.14 18.42
N SER A 357 20.54 9.94 18.17
CA SER A 357 21.16 8.69 18.63
C SER A 357 21.04 7.59 17.59
N THR A 358 21.87 6.55 17.70
CA THR A 358 21.75 5.35 16.85
C THR A 358 20.68 4.38 17.34
N HIS A 359 20.42 4.37 18.64
CA HIS A 359 19.44 3.52 19.31
C HIS A 359 18.98 4.18 20.63
N THR A 360 17.73 3.93 21.02
CA THR A 360 17.22 4.31 22.35
C THR A 360 16.12 3.37 22.80
N THR A 361 16.08 3.04 24.08
CA THR A 361 14.96 2.33 24.71
C THR A 361 13.76 3.24 24.98
N ALA A 362 13.96 4.56 24.93
CA ALA A 362 12.93 5.57 25.16
C ALA A 362 12.31 6.11 23.85
N TYR A 363 12.27 5.30 22.78
CA TYR A 363 11.89 5.75 21.44
C TYR A 363 10.47 6.36 21.39
N THR A 364 9.50 5.66 21.96
CA THR A 364 8.11 6.14 22.09
C THR A 364 8.04 7.47 22.84
N HIS A 365 8.79 7.58 23.94
CA HIS A 365 8.85 8.79 24.74
C HIS A 365 9.46 9.96 23.95
N GLY A 366 10.57 9.73 23.24
CA GLY A 366 11.21 10.71 22.36
C GLY A 366 10.23 11.30 21.35
N LEU A 367 9.51 10.44 20.61
CA LEU A 367 8.48 10.86 19.65
C LEU A 367 7.33 11.67 20.29
N GLN A 368 6.94 11.37 21.52
CA GLN A 368 5.84 12.05 22.22
C GLN A 368 6.22 13.38 22.86
N THR A 369 7.51 13.65 23.06
CA THR A 369 7.98 14.75 23.92
C THR A 369 8.86 15.76 23.20
N HIS A 370 9.23 15.53 21.95
CA HIS A 370 9.93 16.52 21.14
C HIS A 370 8.96 17.22 20.20
N LYS A 371 9.22 18.50 19.92
CA LYS A 371 8.48 19.32 18.96
C LYS A 371 8.63 18.77 17.54
N PHE A 372 9.88 18.54 17.15
CA PHE A 372 10.27 18.13 15.82
C PHE A 372 10.90 16.73 15.83
N CYS A 373 10.65 15.96 14.77
CA CYS A 373 11.25 14.65 14.60
C CYS A 373 11.88 14.54 13.21
N LEU A 374 13.18 14.29 13.18
CA LEU A 374 13.92 14.21 11.93
C LEU A 374 13.46 12.99 11.12
N ALA A 375 13.06 13.22 9.87
CA ALA A 375 12.66 12.20 8.90
C ALA A 375 13.49 12.35 7.62
N PRO A 376 14.78 11.96 7.65
CA PRO A 376 15.64 12.05 6.49
C PRO A 376 15.38 10.85 5.55
N THR A 377 15.79 10.98 4.29
CA THR A 377 15.72 9.89 3.31
C THR A 377 16.38 8.62 3.86
N GLY A 378 15.83 7.43 3.59
CA GLY A 378 16.44 6.15 3.96
C GLY A 378 17.45 5.68 2.91
N GLY A 379 17.80 4.39 2.89
CA GLY A 379 18.42 3.75 1.71
C GLY A 379 17.38 3.42 0.62
N GLY A 380 16.40 4.30 0.44
CA GLY A 380 15.10 4.04 -0.19
C GLY A 380 13.96 4.66 0.61
N TYR A 381 12.72 4.19 0.40
CA TYR A 381 11.56 4.73 1.11
C TYR A 381 11.69 4.62 2.64
N GLY A 382 11.11 5.59 3.35
CA GLY A 382 11.19 5.68 4.81
C GLY A 382 9.81 5.67 5.47
N LYS A 383 9.70 5.10 6.67
CA LYS A 383 8.47 5.09 7.49
C LYS A 383 8.37 6.26 8.47
N ARG A 384 9.48 6.98 8.67
CA ARG A 384 9.66 7.86 9.84
C ARG A 384 8.81 9.13 9.80
N SER A 385 8.59 9.71 8.62
CA SER A 385 7.75 10.90 8.49
C SER A 385 6.31 10.62 8.96
N VAL A 386 5.72 9.51 8.50
CA VAL A 386 4.39 9.06 8.94
C VAL A 386 4.37 8.68 10.42
N LEU A 387 5.41 7.98 10.91
CA LEU A 387 5.50 7.60 12.31
C LEU A 387 5.56 8.81 13.25
N ALA A 388 6.39 9.81 12.92
CA ALA A 388 6.50 11.05 13.67
C ALA A 388 5.14 11.76 13.74
N LEU A 389 4.46 11.86 12.60
CA LEU A 389 3.16 12.49 12.46
C LEU A 389 2.12 11.83 13.36
N ILE A 390 1.99 10.49 13.31
CA ILE A 390 1.04 9.73 14.16
C ILE A 390 1.36 9.92 15.66
N MET A 391 2.61 10.15 16.02
CA MET A 391 3.01 10.43 17.41
C MET A 391 2.92 11.93 17.80
N GLY A 392 2.35 12.76 16.93
CA GLY A 392 2.16 14.20 17.13
C GLY A 392 3.46 15.01 17.12
N CYS A 393 4.54 14.45 16.57
CA CYS A 393 5.82 15.13 16.40
C CYS A 393 5.90 15.69 14.98
N VAL A 394 6.13 16.99 14.82
CA VAL A 394 6.19 17.63 13.50
C VAL A 394 7.38 17.05 12.72
N PRO A 395 7.17 16.37 11.59
CA PRO A 395 8.27 15.77 10.85
C PRO A 395 9.15 16.84 10.19
N VAL A 396 10.47 16.68 10.32
CA VAL A 396 11.48 17.48 9.62
C VAL A 396 12.01 16.64 8.46
N THR A 397 11.54 16.91 7.25
CA THR A 397 11.90 16.12 6.07
C THR A 397 13.17 16.66 5.45
N VAL A 398 14.17 15.80 5.35
CA VAL A 398 15.43 16.07 4.63
C VAL A 398 15.52 15.05 3.50
N THR A 399 14.76 15.34 2.44
CA THR A 399 14.39 14.38 1.40
C THR A 399 14.31 15.05 0.03
N ASP A 400 15.41 15.66 -0.40
CA ASP A 400 15.46 16.37 -1.67
C ASP A 400 14.98 15.48 -2.82
N HIS A 401 14.10 16.04 -3.65
CA HIS A 401 13.48 15.36 -4.79
C HIS A 401 12.62 14.13 -4.47
N VAL A 402 12.32 13.82 -3.21
CA VAL A 402 11.45 12.70 -2.83
C VAL A 402 10.13 13.25 -2.31
N TYR A 403 9.07 13.04 -3.10
CA TYR A 403 7.71 13.30 -2.66
C TYR A 403 7.34 12.41 -1.48
N GLN A 404 6.73 13.02 -0.48
CA GLN A 404 6.12 12.36 0.66
C GLN A 404 4.75 11.79 0.28
N PRO A 405 4.16 10.90 1.11
CA PRO A 405 2.85 10.33 0.85
C PRO A 405 1.78 11.37 0.44
N PHE A 406 1.12 11.09 -0.68
CA PHE A 406 0.11 11.93 -1.34
C PHE A 406 0.55 13.34 -1.74
N GLN A 407 1.85 13.63 -1.82
CA GLN A 407 2.28 14.85 -2.53
C GLN A 407 2.16 14.66 -4.05
N PRO A 408 1.70 15.68 -4.80
CA PRO A 408 1.31 17.03 -4.35
C PRO A 408 -0.18 17.20 -4.01
N GLU A 409 -0.99 16.14 -4.07
CA GLU A 409 -2.42 16.18 -3.72
C GLU A 409 -2.70 16.70 -2.30
N ILE A 410 -1.78 16.46 -1.36
CA ILE A 410 -1.76 16.98 0.01
C ILE A 410 -0.51 17.83 0.21
N ASN A 411 -0.68 19.07 0.69
CA ASN A 411 0.42 19.99 0.93
C ASN A 411 1.12 19.70 2.28
N TRP A 412 2.29 19.07 2.23
CA TRP A 412 3.07 18.75 3.44
C TRP A 412 3.61 19.97 4.18
N SER A 413 3.71 21.14 3.54
CA SER A 413 4.14 22.36 4.24
C SER A 413 3.15 22.80 5.33
N ASP A 414 1.91 22.30 5.30
CA ASP A 414 0.89 22.63 6.29
C ASP A 414 1.09 21.89 7.63
N PHE A 415 1.94 20.86 7.67
CA PHE A 415 2.15 20.01 8.85
C PHE A 415 3.56 19.42 8.99
N SER A 416 4.53 19.88 8.20
CA SER A 416 5.93 19.44 8.25
C SER A 416 6.88 20.58 7.95
N VAL A 417 8.15 20.40 8.32
CA VAL A 417 9.23 21.33 8.00
C VAL A 417 10.15 20.65 7.00
N HIS A 418 10.20 21.14 5.76
CA HIS A 418 11.19 20.69 4.80
C HIS A 418 12.49 21.45 5.00
N VAL A 419 13.60 20.71 5.14
CA VAL A 419 14.95 21.26 5.20
C VAL A 419 15.71 20.70 4.01
N PRO A 420 16.14 21.56 3.07
CA PRO A 420 16.98 21.12 1.96
C PRO A 420 18.26 20.45 2.46
N GLU A 421 18.77 19.47 1.73
CA GLU A 421 20.00 18.77 2.12
C GLU A 421 21.20 19.72 2.26
N ALA A 422 21.26 20.78 1.47
CA ALA A 422 22.30 21.82 1.55
C ALA A 422 22.24 22.63 2.85
N ASP A 423 21.06 22.75 3.46
CA ASP A 423 20.83 23.56 4.67
C ASP A 423 20.97 22.75 5.97
N ILE A 424 21.32 21.45 5.89
CA ILE A 424 21.59 20.62 7.07
C ILE A 424 22.48 21.34 8.10
N PRO A 425 23.60 22.01 7.75
CA PRO A 425 24.43 22.70 8.74
C PRO A 425 23.68 23.76 9.56
N ARG A 426 22.69 24.44 8.97
CA ARG A 426 21.87 25.51 9.58
C ARG A 426 20.47 25.04 9.98
N MET A 427 20.19 23.74 9.94
CA MET A 427 18.88 23.17 10.30
C MET A 427 18.38 23.66 11.67
N HIS A 428 19.29 23.85 12.63
CA HIS A 428 18.96 24.40 13.94
C HIS A 428 18.41 25.83 13.91
N ASP A 429 18.93 26.69 13.04
CA ASP A 429 18.44 28.06 12.87
C ASP A 429 17.06 28.05 12.22
N ILE A 430 16.84 27.18 11.23
CA ILE A 430 15.54 26.98 10.57
C ILE A 430 14.49 26.56 11.61
N LEU A 431 14.80 25.57 12.44
CA LEU A 431 13.86 25.10 13.47
C LEU A 431 13.67 26.11 14.61
N ALA A 432 14.67 26.93 14.91
CA ALA A 432 14.56 27.98 15.93
C ALA A 432 13.76 29.19 15.43
N ALA A 433 13.74 29.46 14.13
CA ALA A 433 12.96 30.54 13.52
C ALA A 433 11.45 30.30 13.54
N ILE A 434 11.00 29.05 13.72
CA ILE A 434 9.59 28.69 13.85
C ILE A 434 9.10 29.14 15.22
N ASN A 435 8.29 30.20 15.24
CA ASN A 435 7.70 30.72 16.47
C ASN A 435 6.62 29.76 17.02
N PHE A 436 6.13 30.05 18.23
CA PHE A 436 5.13 29.21 18.88
C PHE A 436 3.83 29.09 18.07
N THR A 437 3.35 30.18 17.48
CA THR A 437 2.11 30.22 16.69
C THR A 437 2.20 29.32 15.46
N ASP A 438 3.28 29.44 14.68
CA ASP A 438 3.51 28.63 13.48
C ASP A 438 3.67 27.14 13.84
N TYR A 439 4.34 26.84 14.95
CA TYR A 439 4.44 25.47 15.47
C TYR A 439 3.06 24.89 15.82
N ILE A 440 2.17 25.65 16.46
CA ILE A 440 0.82 25.19 16.79
C ILE A 440 0.00 24.93 15.52
N TYR A 441 0.15 25.75 14.47
CA TYR A 441 -0.49 25.47 13.17
C TYR A 441 0.00 24.15 12.56
N LEU A 442 1.32 23.91 12.55
CA LEU A 442 1.89 22.65 12.08
C LEU A 442 1.38 21.45 12.90
N GLN A 443 1.30 21.60 14.22
CA GLN A 443 0.81 20.55 15.11
C GLN A 443 -0.69 20.25 14.90
N ALA A 444 -1.50 21.28 14.66
CA ALA A 444 -2.93 21.11 14.35
C ALA A 444 -3.13 20.39 13.00
N GLY A 445 -2.38 20.81 11.96
CA GLY A 445 -2.38 20.14 10.65
C GLY A 445 -1.96 18.68 10.75
N ALA A 446 -0.98 18.37 11.61
CA ALA A 446 -0.46 17.02 11.78
C ALA A 446 -1.53 16.00 12.19
N ARG A 447 -2.53 16.40 12.99
CA ARG A 447 -3.63 15.50 13.38
C ARG A 447 -4.46 15.04 12.19
N CYS A 448 -4.85 15.97 11.32
CA CYS A 448 -5.64 15.61 10.14
C CYS A 448 -4.79 14.80 9.15
N ALA A 449 -3.58 15.28 8.86
CA ALA A 449 -2.65 14.60 7.98
C ALA A 449 -2.35 13.17 8.46
N ALA A 450 -2.19 12.92 9.77
CA ALA A 450 -1.97 11.58 10.31
C ALA A 450 -3.10 10.60 9.98
N GLN A 451 -4.37 11.06 9.91
CA GLN A 451 -5.49 10.21 9.50
C GLN A 451 -5.34 9.77 8.05
N HIS A 452 -5.03 10.71 7.14
CA HIS A 452 -4.75 10.42 5.74
C HIS A 452 -3.61 9.43 5.54
N LEU A 453 -2.67 9.33 6.48
CA LEU A 453 -1.49 8.48 6.33
C LEU A 453 -1.58 7.15 7.09
N TYR A 454 -2.71 6.85 7.72
CA TYR A 454 -2.92 5.60 8.47
C TYR A 454 -4.10 4.80 7.91
N TYR A 455 -4.00 3.46 7.97
CA TYR A 455 -5.00 2.54 7.42
C TYR A 455 -5.99 2.10 8.53
N SER A 456 -6.67 3.07 9.16
CA SER A 456 -7.53 2.81 10.32
C SER A 456 -8.73 1.93 10.00
N THR A 457 -9.26 1.96 8.77
CA THR A 457 -10.34 1.04 8.37
C THR A 457 -9.87 -0.42 8.28
N THR A 458 -8.57 -0.65 8.13
CA THR A 458 -7.95 -1.97 8.25
C THR A 458 -7.56 -2.29 9.69
N PHE A 459 -6.89 -1.39 10.42
CA PHE A 459 -6.22 -1.72 11.69
C PHE A 459 -6.93 -1.28 12.98
N GLY A 460 -8.01 -0.51 12.87
CA GLY A 460 -8.66 0.15 14.01
C GLY A 460 -7.99 1.47 14.28
N GLU A 461 -8.66 2.33 15.07
CA GLU A 461 -8.22 3.69 15.28
C GLU A 461 -7.08 3.78 16.31
N VAL A 462 -6.21 4.78 16.16
CA VAL A 462 -5.17 5.12 17.16
C VAL A 462 -5.25 6.58 17.65
N MET A 463 -5.99 7.45 16.98
CA MET A 463 -6.08 8.90 17.25
C MET A 463 -7.54 9.37 17.48
N GLY A 464 -8.49 8.44 17.61
CA GLY A 464 -9.92 8.71 17.70
C GLY A 464 -10.56 8.97 16.34
N GLU A 465 -9.91 8.56 15.25
CA GLU A 465 -10.44 8.65 13.89
C GLU A 465 -11.53 7.60 13.60
N ASP A 466 -12.42 7.91 12.66
CA ASP A 466 -13.58 7.08 12.30
C ASP A 466 -13.45 6.40 10.93
N GLY A 467 -12.25 6.46 10.35
CA GLY A 467 -11.93 5.82 9.07
C GLY A 467 -12.40 6.56 7.82
N ARG A 468 -13.08 7.71 7.94
CA ARG A 468 -13.50 8.49 6.76
C ARG A 468 -12.33 9.08 5.98
N PHE A 469 -11.28 9.48 6.68
CA PHE A 469 -10.13 10.17 6.10
C PHE A 469 -8.90 9.27 5.98
N ASP A 470 -9.06 7.96 6.10
CA ASP A 470 -7.91 7.05 6.15
C ASP A 470 -7.14 7.00 4.83
N ALA A 471 -5.98 6.33 4.82
CA ALA A 471 -5.13 6.23 3.64
C ALA A 471 -5.81 5.57 2.42
N PHE A 472 -6.74 4.63 2.64
CA PHE A 472 -7.47 4.03 1.54
C PHE A 472 -8.49 5.00 0.95
N GLU A 473 -9.26 5.69 1.80
CA GLU A 473 -10.22 6.70 1.34
C GLU A 473 -9.54 7.89 0.66
N THR A 474 -8.34 8.25 1.12
CA THR A 474 -7.52 9.29 0.48
C THR A 474 -7.15 8.89 -0.95
N LEU A 475 -6.74 7.64 -1.18
CA LEU A 475 -6.53 7.13 -2.54
C LEU A 475 -7.83 7.21 -3.36
N MET A 476 -8.98 6.84 -2.79
CA MET A 476 -10.26 6.87 -3.52
C MET A 476 -10.66 8.30 -3.92
N GLU A 477 -10.45 9.29 -3.05
CA GLU A 477 -10.71 10.71 -3.37
C GLU A 477 -9.74 11.25 -4.43
N ILE A 478 -8.46 10.88 -4.39
CA ILE A 478 -7.49 11.25 -5.45
C ILE A 478 -7.92 10.67 -6.81
N LEU A 479 -8.32 9.40 -6.84
CA LEU A 479 -8.82 8.76 -8.06
C LEU A 479 -10.14 9.39 -8.54
N ARG A 480 -11.03 9.79 -7.62
CA ARG A 480 -12.24 10.56 -7.98
C ARG A 480 -11.86 11.89 -8.63
N MET A 481 -10.91 12.63 -8.06
CA MET A 481 -10.44 13.90 -8.61
C MET A 481 -9.86 13.73 -10.02
N ARG A 482 -9.02 12.72 -10.23
CA ARG A 482 -8.47 12.39 -11.56
C ARG A 482 -9.55 12.04 -12.57
N LYS A 483 -10.59 11.30 -12.16
CA LYS A 483 -11.75 10.98 -13.00
C LYS A 483 -12.57 12.21 -13.37
N GLN A 484 -12.88 13.07 -12.39
CA GLN A 484 -13.79 14.20 -12.56
C GLN A 484 -13.12 15.42 -13.19
N TYR A 485 -11.82 15.61 -12.93
CA TYR A 485 -11.05 16.78 -13.35
C TYR A 485 -9.70 16.38 -13.98
N PRO A 486 -9.68 15.60 -15.08
CA PRO A 486 -8.45 15.02 -15.64
C PRO A 486 -7.40 16.04 -16.12
N GLY A 487 -7.78 17.31 -16.34
CA GLY A 487 -6.88 18.39 -16.73
C GLY A 487 -6.43 19.31 -15.58
N VAL A 488 -6.92 19.08 -14.37
CA VAL A 488 -6.53 19.90 -13.20
C VAL A 488 -5.26 19.28 -12.61
N PRO A 489 -4.17 20.05 -12.43
CA PRO A 489 -2.98 19.53 -11.78
C PRO A 489 -3.24 19.26 -10.28
N PRO A 490 -2.61 18.25 -9.67
CA PRO A 490 -2.92 17.80 -8.31
C PRO A 490 -2.84 18.90 -7.24
N GLU A 491 -1.90 19.83 -7.36
CA GLU A 491 -1.71 20.99 -6.46
C GLU A 491 -2.96 21.90 -6.40
N ARG A 492 -3.84 21.82 -7.40
CA ARG A 492 -5.03 22.66 -7.54
C ARG A 492 -6.32 21.93 -7.17
N TYR A 493 -6.28 20.67 -6.75
CA TYR A 493 -7.49 19.91 -6.42
C TYR A 493 -8.34 20.56 -5.33
N MET A 494 -7.75 21.05 -4.24
CA MET A 494 -8.49 21.75 -3.19
C MET A 494 -9.18 23.02 -3.70
N LYS A 495 -8.56 23.74 -4.65
CA LYS A 495 -9.16 24.94 -5.27
C LYS A 495 -10.29 24.58 -6.24
N ALA A 496 -10.16 23.44 -6.92
CA ALA A 496 -11.11 23.01 -7.96
C ALA A 496 -12.37 22.34 -7.39
N ASP A 497 -12.28 21.71 -6.22
CA ASP A 497 -13.36 20.90 -5.64
C ASP A 497 -13.43 21.11 -4.12
N SER A 498 -14.50 21.78 -3.66
CA SER A 498 -14.68 22.10 -2.24
C SER A 498 -14.81 20.84 -1.36
N ARG A 499 -15.37 19.75 -1.90
CA ARG A 499 -15.43 18.46 -1.22
C ARG A 499 -14.02 17.91 -0.97
N PHE A 500 -13.13 18.00 -1.95
CA PHE A 500 -11.75 17.56 -1.79
C PHE A 500 -11.01 18.45 -0.78
N ALA A 501 -11.25 19.77 -0.80
CA ALA A 501 -10.73 20.67 0.22
C ALA A 501 -11.18 20.27 1.63
N ASP A 502 -12.50 20.13 1.85
CA ASP A 502 -13.08 19.70 3.11
C ASP A 502 -12.55 18.31 3.54
N PHE A 503 -12.30 17.41 2.59
CA PHE A 503 -11.74 16.08 2.85
C PHE A 503 -10.31 16.15 3.37
N VAL A 504 -9.42 16.87 2.66
CA VAL A 504 -7.99 16.99 3.00
C VAL A 504 -7.77 17.77 4.30
N THR A 505 -8.72 18.61 4.69
CA THR A 505 -8.68 19.32 5.98
C THR A 505 -9.48 18.63 7.08
N CYS A 506 -9.96 17.40 6.85
CA CYS A 506 -10.76 16.60 7.79
C CYS A 506 -11.98 17.36 8.36
N ASP A 507 -12.61 18.20 7.55
CA ASP A 507 -13.74 19.02 7.96
C ASP A 507 -14.95 18.14 8.31
N GLN A 508 -15.60 18.45 9.44
CA GLN A 508 -16.75 17.68 9.92
C GLN A 508 -18.02 17.90 9.08
N ARG A 509 -18.08 18.95 8.24
CA ARG A 509 -19.18 19.21 7.29
C ARG A 509 -19.30 18.13 6.22
N ILE A 510 -18.29 17.28 6.05
CA ILE A 510 -18.30 16.26 5.02
C ILE A 510 -19.26 15.10 5.36
N ASN A 511 -20.17 14.79 4.41
CA ASN A 511 -21.23 13.77 4.52
C ASN A 511 -20.71 12.32 4.45
N GLY A 512 -19.73 11.96 5.28
CA GLY A 512 -19.30 10.57 5.48
C GLY A 512 -20.04 9.93 6.65
N VAL A 513 -20.28 8.62 6.55
CA VAL A 513 -20.86 7.85 7.66
C VAL A 513 -19.75 7.64 8.70
N LYS A 514 -19.94 8.15 9.92
CA LYS A 514 -19.05 7.85 11.03
C LYS A 514 -19.14 6.36 11.34
N VAL A 515 -18.06 5.63 11.11
CA VAL A 515 -17.99 4.21 11.49
C VAL A 515 -17.30 4.11 12.85
N PRO A 516 -17.94 3.49 13.86
CA PRO A 516 -17.27 3.26 15.13
C PRO A 516 -16.16 2.22 14.93
N LEU A 517 -14.91 2.69 14.83
CA LEU A 517 -13.73 1.83 14.85
C LEU A 517 -13.42 1.42 16.28
N CYS A 518 -12.87 0.21 16.44
CA CYS A 518 -12.29 -0.17 17.71
C CYS A 518 -10.96 0.55 17.93
N THR A 519 -10.63 0.82 19.19
CA THR A 519 -9.38 1.49 19.55
C THR A 519 -8.23 0.50 19.68
N GLN A 520 -7.08 0.87 19.12
CA GLN A 520 -5.78 0.29 19.44
C GLN A 520 -5.02 1.12 20.47
N ASN A 521 -5.49 2.33 20.77
CA ASN A 521 -4.75 3.25 21.62
C ASN A 521 -4.82 2.81 23.09
N ARG A 522 -3.67 2.42 23.65
CA ARG A 522 -3.54 1.92 25.02
C ARG A 522 -3.60 3.00 26.10
N LEU A 523 -3.51 4.29 25.73
CA LEU A 523 -3.62 5.41 26.67
C LEU A 523 -5.07 5.74 27.03
N VAL A 524 -6.02 5.36 26.18
CA VAL A 524 -7.43 5.71 26.34
C VAL A 524 -8.12 4.72 27.27
N ARG A 525 -8.90 5.25 28.21
CA ARG A 525 -9.68 4.50 29.20
C ARG A 525 -11.10 5.06 29.21
N GLY A 526 -12.11 4.20 29.12
CA GLY A 526 -13.51 4.62 29.19
C GLY A 526 -14.43 3.59 28.55
N ARG A 527 -15.70 3.54 29.00
CA ARG A 527 -16.71 2.60 28.48
C ARG A 527 -17.15 2.92 27.04
N GLU A 528 -16.92 4.16 26.60
CA GLU A 528 -17.25 4.62 25.25
C GLU A 528 -16.27 4.09 24.18
N TRP A 529 -15.04 3.71 24.57
CA TRP A 529 -14.01 3.21 23.67
C TRP A 529 -13.88 1.70 23.79
N LYS A 530 -14.27 0.96 22.75
CA LYS A 530 -14.10 -0.50 22.69
C LYS A 530 -12.73 -0.83 22.13
N HIS A 531 -11.89 -1.51 22.91
CA HIS A 531 -10.57 -1.93 22.43
C HIS A 531 -10.71 -3.02 21.37
N CYS A 532 -9.86 -3.00 20.34
CA CYS A 532 -9.91 -4.03 19.29
C CYS A 532 -9.67 -5.44 19.85
N ARG A 533 -8.89 -5.57 20.92
CA ARG A 533 -8.71 -6.86 21.63
C ARG A 533 -10.02 -7.39 22.23
N GLU A 534 -10.90 -6.50 22.67
CA GLU A 534 -12.20 -6.86 23.26
C GLU A 534 -13.20 -7.27 22.17
N LEU A 535 -13.20 -6.58 21.03
CA LEU A 535 -14.09 -6.90 19.92
C LEU A 535 -13.72 -8.19 19.18
N TYR A 536 -12.44 -8.58 19.21
CA TYR A 536 -11.93 -9.74 18.48
C TYR A 536 -11.13 -10.67 19.41
N PRO A 537 -11.79 -11.36 20.34
CA PRO A 537 -11.11 -12.31 21.21
C PRO A 537 -10.44 -13.41 20.38
N GLY A 538 -9.21 -13.76 20.74
CA GLY A 538 -8.42 -14.79 20.06
C GLY A 538 -7.67 -14.32 18.81
N VAL A 539 -7.80 -13.06 18.39
CA VAL A 539 -6.91 -12.47 17.37
C VAL A 539 -5.69 -11.88 18.07
N PRO A 540 -4.47 -12.36 17.77
CA PRO A 540 -3.26 -11.71 18.25
C PRO A 540 -3.19 -10.28 17.71
N MET A 541 -3.05 -9.30 18.60
CA MET A 541 -2.87 -7.89 18.25
C MET A 541 -1.39 -7.62 17.92
N ARG A 542 -0.87 -8.37 16.94
CA ARG A 542 0.43 -8.17 16.33
C ARG A 542 0.17 -7.83 14.87
N TYR A 543 0.90 -6.86 14.35
CA TYR A 543 0.75 -6.34 12.99
C TYR A 543 0.36 -7.38 11.92
N MET A 544 1.19 -8.40 11.71
CA MET A 544 0.99 -9.38 10.63
C MET A 544 -0.15 -10.37 10.89
N ASP A 545 -0.59 -10.50 12.14
CA ASP A 545 -1.71 -11.37 12.51
C ASP A 545 -3.06 -10.67 12.30
N MET A 546 -3.09 -9.35 12.11
CA MET A 546 -4.34 -8.58 12.02
C MET A 546 -4.94 -8.53 10.61
N PHE A 547 -4.10 -8.54 9.56
CA PHE A 547 -4.50 -8.30 8.16
C PHE A 547 -5.78 -9.04 7.74
N TYR A 548 -5.80 -10.37 7.81
CA TYR A 548 -6.98 -11.14 7.41
C TYR A 548 -7.72 -11.77 8.59
N SER A 549 -7.27 -11.50 9.81
CA SER A 549 -8.03 -11.87 10.99
C SER A 549 -9.36 -11.13 11.08
N TRP A 550 -9.50 -9.97 10.44
CA TRP A 550 -10.74 -9.21 10.38
C TRP A 550 -11.28 -9.21 8.94
N PRO A 551 -12.33 -10.00 8.64
CA PRO A 551 -12.98 -9.92 7.35
C PRO A 551 -13.42 -8.48 7.06
N GLY A 552 -12.92 -7.92 5.96
CA GLY A 552 -13.12 -6.54 5.57
C GLY A 552 -12.44 -5.46 6.43
N GLY A 553 -11.57 -5.84 7.38
CA GLY A 553 -10.82 -4.91 8.22
C GLY A 553 -11.60 -4.45 9.46
N ALA A 554 -10.96 -3.60 10.28
CA ALA A 554 -11.54 -3.08 11.53
C ALA A 554 -12.89 -2.36 11.35
N VAL A 555 -13.13 -1.75 10.19
CA VAL A 555 -14.39 -1.05 9.87
C VAL A 555 -15.60 -1.98 9.92
N CYS A 556 -15.40 -3.28 9.71
CA CYS A 556 -16.45 -4.29 9.83
C CYS A 556 -16.79 -4.61 11.29
N GLY A 557 -15.95 -4.21 12.25
CA GLY A 557 -16.15 -4.51 13.67
C GLY A 557 -16.35 -6.02 13.92
N ALA A 558 -17.10 -6.36 14.96
CA ALA A 558 -17.46 -7.76 15.21
C ALA A 558 -18.32 -8.39 14.09
N ASN A 559 -18.86 -7.59 13.16
CA ASN A 559 -19.64 -8.09 12.03
C ASN A 559 -18.71 -8.72 10.99
N ARG A 560 -18.68 -10.06 10.97
CA ARG A 560 -17.84 -10.84 10.05
C ARG A 560 -18.37 -10.87 8.61
N ARG A 561 -19.52 -10.26 8.33
CA ARG A 561 -20.16 -10.27 7.00
C ARG A 561 -19.82 -9.01 6.22
N VAL A 562 -18.85 -9.14 5.31
CA VAL A 562 -18.38 -8.07 4.41
C VAL A 562 -19.50 -7.44 3.57
N ALA A 563 -20.55 -8.21 3.27
CA ALA A 563 -21.76 -7.72 2.60
C ALA A 563 -22.38 -6.49 3.28
N THR A 564 -22.37 -6.50 4.60
CA THR A 564 -23.08 -5.54 5.47
C THR A 564 -22.15 -4.60 6.22
N CYS A 565 -20.84 -4.64 5.94
CA CYS A 565 -19.91 -3.74 6.61
C CYS A 565 -20.25 -2.28 6.31
N PRO A 566 -20.09 -1.39 7.31
CA PRO A 566 -20.21 0.04 7.10
C PRO A 566 -19.32 0.51 5.94
N ARG A 567 -19.89 1.39 5.13
CA ARG A 567 -19.19 2.07 4.03
C ARG A 567 -18.94 3.49 4.51
N SER A 568 -17.68 3.88 4.75
CA SER A 568 -17.34 5.22 5.22
C SER A 568 -17.91 6.33 4.30
N TRP A 569 -18.09 6.00 3.02
CA TRP A 569 -18.61 6.87 1.96
C TRP A 569 -19.66 6.13 1.10
N ALA A 570 -20.85 5.87 1.67
CA ALA A 570 -21.94 5.12 1.03
C ALA A 570 -22.61 5.84 -0.15
#